data_AF-U4UKX0-F1
#
_entry.id   AF-U4UKX0-F1
#
_cell.length_a   1.000
_cell.length_b   1.000
_cell.length_c   1.000
_cell.angle_alpha   90.00
_cell.angle_beta   90.00
_cell.angle_gamma   90.00
#
_symmetry.space_group_name_H-M   'P 1'
#
loop_
_entity.id
_entity.type
_entity.pdbx_description
1 polymer ?
#
loop_
_entity_poly.entity_id
_entity_poly.type
_entity_poly.pdbx_seq_one_letter_code
_entity_poly.pdbx_strand_id
1 'polypeptide(L)'
;MAVANRPDVSDRPSPYPPPGDAPDGYYATHQYFLSKRSLYLVVWKISDGHRGINEILQWLVNIQARAPNSPVIIVGTHYDVVQEFSPNISEEYQQMIRDRFINIVDAEKMGLPRVLDTIEISCKTRHNVKLLCNLIYDTVFSLRPPGSKELLLEQKVPATYLALEDIVTSVAVERRVNGLDPVLTSDQYKSIMTLEMQQRYNKSFRDSAELHQATLFLHENGVLLHYDDATLKDLYFLDPQWLCDMLAHVVTIREINPFARTGVMKLDDLKHVFKASNIGPIDTRGYVVNLLNKFEVALTWDSRTLLIPSLLPSEEDMIIAQMYPGQAVQPLVKVKVPLRSRGWAVRSKKLTVSPKSVLYNTDGSKGFQLTMAANLSSKIEVSL
;
A
#
# COMPACT_ATOMS: atom_id res chain seq x y z
N MET A 1 30.75 22.60 8.87
CA MET A 1 31.08 21.64 9.93
C MET A 1 30.12 21.91 11.09
N ALA A 2 29.01 21.18 11.12
CA ALA A 2 28.07 21.12 12.23
C ALA A 2 27.41 19.74 12.09
N VAL A 3 28.09 18.73 12.63
CA VAL A 3 27.55 17.39 12.79
C VAL A 3 26.54 17.53 13.94
N ALA A 4 25.27 17.65 13.60
CA ALA A 4 24.21 17.49 14.59
C ALA A 4 24.21 16.00 14.97
N ASN A 5 24.82 15.69 16.11
CA ASN A 5 24.65 14.40 16.79
C ASN A 5 23.14 14.23 17.03
N ARG A 6 22.51 13.44 16.17
CA ARG A 6 21.16 12.94 16.38
C ARG A 6 21.19 12.03 17.62
N PRO A 7 20.27 12.15 18.58
CA PRO A 7 20.11 11.15 19.62
C PRO A 7 19.72 9.79 19.01
N ASP A 8 20.10 8.73 19.71
CA ASP A 8 19.99 7.33 19.30
C ASP A 8 18.55 6.95 18.88
N VAL A 9 18.40 6.30 17.73
CA VAL A 9 17.11 5.88 17.14
C VAL A 9 16.54 4.65 17.87
N SER A 10 17.28 4.09 18.82
CA SER A 10 16.96 2.87 19.56
C SER A 10 15.71 2.93 20.45
N ASP A 11 15.23 4.12 20.80
CA ASP A 11 14.11 4.31 21.75
C ASP A 11 12.78 4.69 21.09
N ARG A 12 12.69 4.75 19.75
CA ARG A 12 11.40 4.89 19.08
C ARG A 12 10.72 3.52 19.00
N PRO A 13 9.52 3.33 19.59
CA PRO A 13 8.78 2.09 19.41
C PRO A 13 8.54 1.86 17.91
N SER A 14 8.79 0.63 17.44
CA SER A 14 8.54 0.25 16.05
C SER A 14 7.08 0.58 15.71
N PRO A 15 6.81 1.33 14.62
CA PRO A 15 5.44 1.57 14.15
C PRO A 15 4.79 0.32 13.55
N TYR A 16 5.54 -0.79 13.45
CA TYR A 16 5.05 -2.06 12.93
C TYR A 16 4.87 -3.06 14.08
N PRO A 17 3.66 -3.60 14.31
CA PRO A 17 3.44 -4.66 15.28
C PRO A 17 4.14 -5.96 14.84
N PRO A 18 4.51 -6.85 15.80
CA PRO A 18 5.10 -8.14 15.49
C PRO A 18 4.12 -9.03 14.71
N PRO A 19 4.61 -9.84 13.75
CA PRO A 19 3.79 -10.57 12.76
C PRO A 19 2.93 -11.73 13.30
N GLY A 20 2.85 -11.91 14.63
CA GLY A 20 2.16 -13.04 15.27
C GLY A 20 0.78 -12.73 15.85
N ASP A 21 0.48 -11.47 16.16
CA ASP A 21 -0.74 -11.05 16.87
C ASP A 21 -1.63 -10.10 16.06
N ALA A 22 -1.28 -9.85 14.80
CA ALA A 22 -1.99 -8.91 13.95
C ALA A 22 -3.21 -9.61 13.32
N PRO A 23 -4.47 -9.26 13.67
CA PRO A 23 -5.65 -9.84 13.01
C PRO A 23 -5.58 -9.61 11.50
N ASP A 24 -6.17 -10.48 10.69
CA ASP A 24 -6.11 -10.45 9.21
C ASP A 24 -6.39 -9.07 8.57
N GLY A 25 -7.07 -8.17 9.29
CA GLY A 25 -7.27 -6.78 8.91
C GLY A 25 -6.02 -5.88 8.92
N TYR A 26 -4.96 -6.21 9.66
CA TYR A 26 -3.70 -5.45 9.65
C TYR A 26 -2.98 -5.56 8.31
N TYR A 27 -3.06 -6.70 7.63
CA TYR A 27 -2.42 -6.88 6.32
C TYR A 27 -3.02 -5.97 5.25
N ALA A 28 -4.33 -5.69 5.33
CA ALA A 28 -5.00 -4.73 4.46
C ALA A 28 -4.57 -3.29 4.76
N THR A 29 -4.34 -2.93 6.03
CA THR A 29 -3.95 -1.57 6.44
C THR A 29 -2.47 -1.26 6.25
N HIS A 30 -1.58 -2.26 6.31
CA HIS A 30 -0.14 -2.08 6.04
C HIS A 30 0.19 -1.60 4.63
N GLN A 31 -0.69 -1.86 3.67
CA GLN A 31 -0.48 -1.43 2.30
C GLN A 31 -0.47 0.12 2.17
N TYR A 32 -1.04 0.87 3.13
CA TYR A 32 -1.14 2.34 3.05
C TYR A 32 0.12 3.08 3.48
N PHE A 33 1.06 2.40 4.12
CA PHE A 33 2.35 2.96 4.55
C PHE A 33 3.46 2.74 3.53
N LEU A 34 3.12 2.18 2.38
CA LEU A 34 4.07 1.97 1.31
C LEU A 34 4.38 3.31 0.62
N SER A 35 5.61 3.80 0.77
CA SER A 35 6.13 5.03 0.20
C SER A 35 7.34 4.76 -0.71
N LYS A 36 7.55 5.65 -1.68
CA LYS A 36 8.59 5.52 -2.72
C LYS A 36 10.03 5.75 -2.23
N ARG A 37 10.22 6.15 -0.96
CA ARG A 37 11.53 6.43 -0.34
C ARG A 37 11.80 5.54 0.85
N SER A 38 11.40 4.28 0.76
CA SER A 38 11.55 3.30 1.83
C SER A 38 12.29 2.07 1.36
N LEU A 39 13.02 1.44 2.30
CA LEU A 39 13.54 0.10 2.13
C LEU A 39 12.51 -0.91 2.67
N TYR A 40 12.17 -1.91 1.87
CA TYR A 40 11.26 -2.97 2.29
C TYR A 40 12.01 -4.25 2.61
N LEU A 41 11.64 -4.87 3.72
CA LEU A 41 12.06 -6.21 4.08
C LEU A 41 10.85 -7.15 3.92
N VAL A 42 10.90 -8.05 2.94
CA VAL A 42 9.89 -9.09 2.77
C VAL A 42 10.34 -10.31 3.54
N VAL A 43 9.69 -10.55 4.68
CA VAL A 43 10.04 -11.61 5.61
C VAL A 43 9.15 -12.83 5.37
N TRP A 44 9.74 -14.01 5.23
CA TRP A 44 9.01 -15.27 5.04
C TRP A 44 9.64 -16.39 5.88
N LYS A 45 8.91 -17.48 6.11
CA LYS A 45 9.42 -18.65 6.83
C LYS A 45 9.87 -19.69 5.81
N ILE A 46 11.12 -20.13 5.91
CA ILE A 46 11.69 -21.11 4.96
C ILE A 46 10.97 -22.47 5.10
N SER A 47 10.43 -22.78 6.29
CA SER A 47 9.62 -23.97 6.55
C SER A 47 8.36 -24.08 5.67
N ASP A 48 7.85 -22.97 5.15
CA ASP A 48 6.61 -22.95 4.37
C ASP A 48 6.87 -23.33 2.89
N GLY A 49 8.15 -23.46 2.52
CA GLY A 49 8.61 -23.92 1.22
C GLY A 49 7.98 -23.16 0.05
N HIS A 50 7.46 -23.91 -0.93
CA HIS A 50 6.86 -23.36 -2.14
C HIS A 50 5.64 -22.46 -1.87
N ARG A 51 4.90 -22.69 -0.79
CA ARG A 51 3.76 -21.83 -0.41
C ARG A 51 4.26 -20.44 -0.01
N GLY A 52 5.28 -20.38 0.84
CA GLY A 52 5.91 -19.12 1.25
C GLY A 52 6.46 -18.32 0.06
N ILE A 53 7.08 -18.99 -0.92
CA ILE A 53 7.58 -18.33 -2.14
C ILE A 53 6.47 -17.68 -2.98
N ASN A 54 5.27 -18.27 -2.99
CA ASN A 54 4.11 -17.67 -3.67
C ASN A 54 3.56 -16.45 -2.91
N GLU A 55 3.62 -16.47 -1.59
CA GLU A 55 3.24 -15.31 -0.77
C GLU A 55 4.23 -14.14 -0.97
N ILE A 56 5.53 -14.42 -1.10
CA ILE A 56 6.53 -13.40 -1.45
C ILE A 56 6.12 -12.65 -2.72
N LEU A 57 5.69 -13.36 -3.78
CA LEU A 57 5.25 -12.73 -5.02
C LEU A 57 4.10 -11.76 -4.79
N GLN A 58 3.10 -12.14 -3.97
CA GLN A 58 1.98 -11.26 -3.65
C GLN A 58 2.46 -9.98 -2.96
N TRP A 59 3.38 -10.10 -1.99
CA TRP A 59 3.97 -8.96 -1.32
C TRP A 59 4.77 -8.05 -2.25
N LEU A 60 5.56 -8.63 -3.15
CA LEU A 60 6.34 -7.87 -4.14
C LEU A 60 5.43 -7.07 -5.09
N VAL A 61 4.36 -7.69 -5.59
CA VAL A 61 3.38 -7.00 -6.46
C VAL A 61 2.71 -5.85 -5.71
N ASN A 62 2.35 -6.05 -4.43
CA ASN A 62 1.77 -5.00 -3.60
C ASN A 62 2.74 -3.82 -3.38
N ILE A 63 4.02 -4.12 -3.13
CA ILE A 63 5.06 -3.10 -3.02
C ILE A 63 5.22 -2.35 -4.34
N GLN A 64 5.32 -3.04 -5.47
CA GLN A 64 5.49 -2.39 -6.78
C GLN A 64 4.30 -1.49 -7.14
N ALA A 65 3.08 -1.91 -6.84
CA ALA A 65 1.88 -1.14 -7.14
C ALA A 65 1.83 0.22 -6.39
N ARG A 66 2.42 0.29 -5.19
CA ARG A 66 2.26 1.44 -4.28
C ARG A 66 3.55 2.24 -4.08
N ALA A 67 4.69 1.56 -4.04
CA ALA A 67 6.02 2.10 -3.86
C ALA A 67 6.96 1.64 -5.00
N PRO A 68 6.67 2.03 -6.26
CA PRO A 68 7.54 1.67 -7.38
C PRO A 68 8.95 2.24 -7.18
N ASN A 69 9.95 1.48 -7.63
CA ASN A 69 11.39 1.77 -7.48
C ASN A 69 11.95 1.65 -6.06
N SER A 70 11.14 1.39 -5.05
CA SER A 70 11.65 1.15 -3.70
C SER A 70 12.45 -0.16 -3.67
N PRO A 71 13.63 -0.17 -3.03
CA PRO A 71 14.45 -1.36 -2.87
C PRO A 71 13.78 -2.37 -1.93
N VAL A 72 13.92 -3.66 -2.26
CA VAL A 72 13.39 -4.76 -1.46
C VAL A 72 14.51 -5.76 -1.14
N ILE A 73 14.57 -6.21 0.11
CA ILE A 73 15.42 -7.33 0.55
C ILE A 73 14.49 -8.46 1.01
N ILE A 74 14.72 -9.66 0.50
CA ILE A 74 13.94 -10.84 0.89
C ILE A 74 14.66 -11.55 2.04
N VAL A 75 13.98 -11.73 3.17
CA VAL A 75 14.54 -12.31 4.39
C VAL A 75 13.84 -13.62 4.71
N GLY A 76 14.56 -14.74 4.53
CA GLY A 76 14.12 -16.07 4.95
C GLY A 76 14.40 -16.29 6.43
N THR A 77 13.39 -16.61 7.23
CA THR A 77 13.51 -16.86 8.67
C THR A 77 13.43 -18.35 8.99
N HIS A 78 13.76 -18.70 10.24
CA HIS A 78 13.72 -20.08 10.75
C HIS A 78 14.71 -21.01 10.03
N TYR A 79 15.84 -20.46 9.58
CA TYR A 79 16.91 -21.24 8.94
C TYR A 79 17.41 -22.41 9.81
N ASP A 80 17.45 -22.23 11.13
CA ASP A 80 17.83 -23.27 12.09
C ASP A 80 16.97 -24.52 12.00
N VAL A 81 15.65 -24.35 11.81
CA VAL A 81 14.72 -25.46 11.65
C VAL A 81 15.01 -26.21 10.35
N VAL A 82 15.17 -25.49 9.24
CA VAL A 82 15.40 -26.10 7.93
C VAL A 82 16.76 -26.80 7.85
N GLN A 83 17.78 -26.26 8.51
CA GLN A 83 19.10 -26.87 8.58
C GLN A 83 19.07 -28.24 9.30
N GLU A 84 18.22 -28.40 10.32
CA GLU A 84 18.05 -29.66 11.05
C GLU A 84 17.31 -30.73 10.22
N PHE A 85 16.32 -30.34 9.42
CA PHE A 85 15.49 -31.27 8.65
C PHE A 85 16.00 -31.57 7.24
N SER A 86 16.58 -30.59 6.54
CA SER A 86 16.97 -30.70 5.12
C SER A 86 17.99 -29.62 4.71
N PRO A 87 19.30 -29.86 4.86
CA PRO A 87 20.33 -28.84 4.64
C PRO A 87 20.47 -28.37 3.19
N ASN A 88 20.04 -29.16 2.21
CA ASN A 88 20.18 -28.81 0.78
C ASN A 88 18.98 -28.00 0.24
N ILE A 89 17.86 -27.94 0.97
CA ILE A 89 16.62 -27.33 0.46
C ILE A 89 16.65 -25.79 0.56
N SER A 90 17.43 -25.25 1.50
CA SER A 90 17.63 -23.80 1.65
C SER A 90 18.33 -23.20 0.43
N GLU A 91 19.37 -23.88 -0.09
CA GLU A 91 20.07 -23.45 -1.30
C GLU A 91 19.16 -23.48 -2.52
N GLU A 92 18.33 -24.52 -2.66
CA GLU A 92 17.34 -24.62 -3.74
C GLU A 92 16.33 -23.45 -3.68
N TYR A 93 15.78 -23.16 -2.50
CA TYR A 93 14.85 -22.04 -2.33
C TYR A 93 15.51 -20.68 -2.56
N GLN A 94 16.74 -20.46 -2.11
CA GLN A 94 17.48 -19.25 -2.44
C GLN A 94 17.67 -19.10 -3.94
N GLN A 95 18.05 -20.16 -4.63
CA GLN A 95 18.25 -20.13 -6.08
C GLN A 95 16.95 -19.84 -6.82
N MET A 96 15.85 -20.49 -6.42
CA MET A 96 14.52 -20.18 -6.96
C MET A 96 14.13 -18.71 -6.76
N ILE A 97 14.40 -18.14 -5.59
CA ILE A 97 14.12 -16.72 -5.31
C ILE A 97 15.00 -15.81 -6.19
N ARG A 98 16.30 -16.12 -6.33
CA ARG A 98 17.21 -15.35 -7.18
C ARG A 98 16.75 -15.37 -8.63
N ASP A 99 16.40 -16.53 -9.17
CA ASP A 99 15.96 -16.66 -10.56
C ASP A 99 14.59 -16.02 -10.80
N ARG A 100 13.68 -16.12 -9.83
CA ARG A 100 12.31 -15.62 -9.96
C ARG A 100 12.15 -14.13 -9.66
N PHE A 101 13.01 -13.52 -8.85
CA PHE A 101 12.78 -12.16 -8.34
C PHE A 101 13.97 -11.21 -8.48
N ILE A 102 15.21 -11.70 -8.58
CA ILE A 102 16.42 -10.86 -8.60
C ILE A 102 17.01 -10.79 -10.00
N ASN A 103 17.22 -11.94 -10.64
CA ASN A 103 17.87 -12.07 -11.95
C ASN A 103 16.89 -11.86 -13.12
N ILE A 104 15.92 -10.95 -12.98
CA ILE A 104 14.97 -10.65 -14.05
C ILE A 104 15.42 -9.41 -14.82
N VAL A 105 15.56 -9.59 -16.13
CA VAL A 105 15.71 -8.47 -17.07
C VAL A 105 14.36 -7.73 -17.16
N ASP A 106 14.37 -6.42 -16.96
CA ASP A 106 13.18 -5.57 -16.96
C ASP A 106 12.10 -5.97 -15.92
N ALA A 107 12.50 -6.23 -14.67
CA ALA A 107 11.60 -6.57 -13.56
C ALA A 107 10.38 -5.62 -13.42
N GLU A 108 10.58 -4.33 -13.70
CA GLU A 108 9.51 -3.32 -13.67
C GLU A 108 8.39 -3.62 -14.67
N LYS A 109 8.70 -4.12 -15.88
CA LYS A 109 7.69 -4.52 -16.89
C LYS A 109 6.89 -5.75 -16.45
N MET A 110 7.47 -6.56 -15.57
CA MET A 110 6.84 -7.74 -14.98
C MET A 110 6.05 -7.41 -13.71
N GLY A 111 5.97 -6.13 -13.32
CA GLY A 111 5.25 -5.71 -12.13
C GLY A 111 5.95 -6.09 -10.83
N LEU A 112 7.29 -6.23 -10.85
CA LEU A 112 8.10 -6.50 -9.66
C LEU A 112 8.91 -5.27 -9.25
N PRO A 113 9.14 -5.06 -7.94
CA PRO A 113 9.97 -3.98 -7.45
C PRO A 113 11.45 -4.34 -7.58
N ARG A 114 12.32 -3.39 -7.23
CA ARG A 114 13.76 -3.60 -7.28
C ARG A 114 14.22 -4.48 -6.11
N VAL A 115 14.21 -5.80 -6.31
CA VAL A 115 14.75 -6.75 -5.33
C VAL A 115 16.28 -6.74 -5.41
N LEU A 116 16.93 -6.42 -4.30
CA LEU A 116 18.38 -6.26 -4.23
C LEU A 116 19.09 -7.56 -3.88
N ASP A 117 18.61 -8.26 -2.87
CA ASP A 117 19.22 -9.52 -2.42
C ASP A 117 18.23 -10.37 -1.61
N THR A 118 18.63 -11.61 -1.38
CA THR A 118 17.96 -12.53 -0.46
C THR A 118 18.95 -13.06 0.58
N ILE A 119 18.51 -13.11 1.83
CA ILE A 119 19.31 -13.59 2.95
C ILE A 119 18.49 -14.47 3.88
N GLU A 120 19.10 -15.57 4.32
CA GLU A 120 18.51 -16.48 5.30
C GLU A 120 19.07 -16.19 6.68
N ILE A 121 18.18 -16.06 7.67
CA ILE A 121 18.50 -15.75 9.04
C ILE A 121 17.87 -16.75 10.01
N SER A 122 18.49 -16.89 11.17
CA SER A 122 17.85 -17.53 12.33
C SER A 122 17.89 -16.58 13.51
N CYS A 123 16.71 -16.24 14.03
CA CYS A 123 16.59 -15.45 15.26
C CYS A 123 17.05 -16.22 16.50
N LYS A 124 17.00 -17.57 16.46
CA LYS A 124 17.39 -18.46 17.56
C LYS A 124 18.90 -18.59 17.67
N THR A 125 19.57 -18.92 16.56
CA THR A 125 21.03 -19.10 16.54
C THR A 125 21.80 -17.81 16.25
N ARG A 126 21.07 -16.73 15.93
CA ARG A 126 21.60 -15.45 15.43
C ARG A 126 22.40 -15.59 14.12
N HIS A 127 22.13 -16.65 13.36
CA HIS A 127 22.73 -16.87 12.06
C HIS A 127 22.40 -15.71 11.11
N ASN A 128 23.42 -15.17 10.44
CA ASN A 128 23.35 -14.08 9.46
C ASN A 128 22.67 -12.78 9.89
N VAL A 129 22.27 -12.61 11.15
CA VAL A 129 21.64 -11.36 11.63
C VAL A 129 22.59 -10.16 11.45
N LYS A 130 23.89 -10.34 11.72
CA LYS A 130 24.89 -9.27 11.48
C LYS A 130 25.04 -8.93 10.01
N LEU A 131 24.98 -9.93 9.13
CA LEU A 131 25.05 -9.72 7.69
C LEU A 131 23.81 -8.98 7.19
N LEU A 132 22.61 -9.32 7.70
CA LEU A 132 21.40 -8.57 7.41
C LEU A 132 21.52 -7.11 7.84
N CYS A 133 22.05 -6.83 9.04
CA CYS A 133 22.29 -5.46 9.48
C CYS A 133 23.22 -4.71 8.52
N ASN A 134 24.35 -5.31 8.15
CA ASN A 134 25.30 -4.70 7.22
C ASN A 134 24.65 -4.45 5.85
N LEU A 135 23.89 -5.42 5.33
CA LEU A 135 23.18 -5.29 4.06
C LEU A 135 22.16 -4.15 4.10
N ILE A 136 21.44 -3.98 5.21
CA ILE A 136 20.53 -2.84 5.41
C ILE A 136 21.32 -1.53 5.40
N TYR A 137 22.43 -1.45 6.14
CA TYR A 137 23.29 -0.28 6.16
C TYR A 137 23.80 0.07 4.75
N ASP A 138 24.44 -0.87 4.07
CA ASP A 138 24.99 -0.66 2.72
C ASP A 138 23.91 -0.26 1.73
N THR A 139 22.74 -0.91 1.81
CA THR A 139 21.59 -0.59 0.97
C THR A 139 21.16 0.85 1.21
N VAL A 140 20.85 1.22 2.46
CA VAL A 140 20.34 2.56 2.81
C VAL A 140 21.33 3.65 2.43
N PHE A 141 22.63 3.45 2.68
CA PHE A 141 23.67 4.40 2.30
C PHE A 141 23.92 4.50 0.79
N SER A 142 23.54 3.47 0.02
CA SER A 142 23.64 3.48 -1.45
C SER A 142 22.41 4.05 -2.16
N LEU A 143 21.30 4.30 -1.44
CA LEU A 143 20.06 4.76 -2.05
C LEU A 143 20.20 6.15 -2.67
N ARG A 144 19.60 6.31 -3.84
CA ARG A 144 19.57 7.57 -4.60
C ARG A 144 18.14 7.92 -4.97
N PRO A 145 17.73 9.19 -4.85
CA PRO A 145 16.46 9.65 -5.39
C PRO A 145 16.39 9.46 -6.91
N PRO A 146 15.19 9.26 -7.49
CA PRO A 146 15.02 9.17 -8.94
C PRO A 146 15.59 10.42 -9.63
N GLY A 147 16.51 10.23 -10.58
CA GLY A 147 17.11 11.32 -11.36
C GLY A 147 18.23 12.11 -10.65
N SER A 148 18.59 11.78 -9.40
CA SER A 148 19.71 12.42 -8.69
C SER A 148 20.96 11.53 -8.67
N LYS A 149 22.13 12.16 -8.72
CA LYS A 149 23.42 11.49 -8.50
C LYS A 149 23.83 11.49 -7.03
N GLU A 150 23.19 12.31 -6.21
CA GLU A 150 23.47 12.42 -4.77
C GLU A 150 22.79 11.30 -3.98
N LEU A 151 23.45 10.85 -2.91
CA LEU A 151 22.90 9.85 -2.01
C LEU A 151 21.75 10.46 -1.20
N LEU A 152 20.70 9.67 -0.98
CA LEU A 152 19.48 10.11 -0.31
C LEU A 152 19.75 10.65 1.10
N LEU A 153 20.69 10.04 1.82
CA LEU A 153 21.10 10.48 3.16
C LEU A 153 22.04 11.71 3.17
N GLU A 154 22.69 12.02 2.05
CA GLU A 154 23.59 13.18 1.95
C GLU A 154 22.84 14.47 1.56
N GLN A 155 21.56 14.35 1.19
CA GLN A 155 20.75 15.50 0.81
C GLN A 155 20.59 16.47 1.98
N LYS A 156 20.90 17.74 1.74
CA LYS A 156 20.70 18.80 2.72
C LYS A 156 19.23 19.13 2.81
N VAL A 157 18.67 19.00 4.01
CA VAL A 157 17.28 19.37 4.31
C VAL A 157 17.27 20.73 5.02
N PRO A 158 16.34 21.64 4.67
CA PRO A 158 16.19 22.91 5.38
C PRO A 158 15.94 22.70 6.88
N ALA A 159 16.60 23.49 7.72
CA ALA A 159 16.40 23.44 9.17
C ALA A 159 14.99 23.88 9.63
N THR A 160 14.19 24.47 8.73
CA THR A 160 12.77 24.76 8.95
C THR A 160 11.92 23.50 8.91
N TYR A 161 12.29 22.49 8.13
CA TYR A 161 11.51 21.25 7.96
C TYR A 161 11.68 20.35 9.18
N LEU A 162 12.89 20.29 9.74
CA LEU A 162 13.16 19.59 11.00
C LEU A 162 12.44 20.24 12.18
N ALA A 163 12.40 21.57 12.23
CA ALA A 163 11.63 22.29 13.25
C ALA A 163 10.12 22.00 13.12
N LEU A 164 9.61 21.90 11.88
CA LEU A 164 8.22 21.53 11.64
C LEU A 164 7.92 20.08 12.09
N GLU A 165 8.82 19.13 11.83
CA GLU A 165 8.70 17.74 12.30
C GLU A 165 8.51 17.66 13.82
N ASP A 166 9.39 18.34 14.57
CA ASP A 166 9.32 18.39 16.03
C ASP A 166 7.99 18.97 16.51
N ILE A 167 7.51 20.04 15.88
CA ILE A 167 6.22 20.67 16.21
C ILE A 167 5.07 19.73 15.91
N VAL A 168 5.02 19.14 14.71
CA VAL A 168 3.97 18.22 14.31
C VAL A 168 3.85 17.06 15.30
N THR A 169 4.99 16.50 15.69
CA THR A 169 5.04 15.40 16.67
C THR A 169 4.57 15.87 18.05
N SER A 170 5.00 17.06 18.50
CA SER A 170 4.55 17.62 19.77
C SER A 170 3.05 17.89 19.79
N VAL A 171 2.49 18.47 18.72
CA VAL A 171 1.05 18.77 18.62
C VAL A 171 0.25 17.47 18.54
N ALA A 172 0.74 16.45 17.85
CA ALA A 172 0.10 15.13 17.83
C ALA A 172 0.00 14.52 19.24
N VAL A 173 1.10 14.56 20.01
CA VAL A 173 1.13 14.05 21.39
C VAL A 173 0.22 14.85 22.31
N GLU A 174 0.26 16.19 22.23
CA GLU A 174 -0.59 17.06 23.04
C GLU A 174 -2.08 16.77 22.80
N ARG A 175 -2.49 16.63 21.53
CA ARG A 175 -3.87 16.29 21.18
C ARG A 175 -4.29 14.95 21.75
N ARG A 176 -3.43 13.93 21.63
CA ARG A 176 -3.68 12.59 22.17
C ARG A 176 -3.86 12.60 23.69
N VAL A 177 -3.02 13.33 24.42
CA VAL A 177 -3.13 13.47 25.89
C VAL A 177 -4.43 14.16 26.29
N ASN A 178 -4.89 15.11 25.48
CA ASN A 178 -6.17 15.82 25.68
C ASN A 178 -7.39 15.04 25.17
N GLY A 179 -7.23 13.79 24.70
CA GLY A 179 -8.33 12.98 24.17
C GLY A 179 -8.92 13.51 22.86
N LEU A 180 -8.13 14.29 22.11
CA LEU A 180 -8.47 14.79 20.78
C LEU A 180 -7.78 13.96 19.71
N ASP A 181 -8.45 13.79 18.58
CA ASP A 181 -7.84 13.09 17.46
C ASP A 181 -6.67 13.91 16.90
N PRO A 182 -5.55 13.27 16.54
CA PRO A 182 -4.35 13.90 15.98
C PRO A 182 -4.54 14.27 14.50
N VAL A 183 -5.65 14.92 14.18
CA VAL A 183 -6.02 15.39 12.84
C VAL A 183 -6.35 16.88 12.92
N LEU A 184 -5.87 17.65 11.95
CA LEU A 184 -6.15 19.08 11.81
C LEU A 184 -6.76 19.40 10.44
N THR A 185 -7.61 20.43 10.39
CA THR A 185 -8.03 21.03 9.12
C THR A 185 -6.91 21.85 8.48
N SER A 186 -7.01 22.23 7.21
CA SER A 186 -6.03 23.09 6.54
C SER A 186 -5.80 24.39 7.33
N ASP A 187 -6.87 25.03 7.78
CA ASP A 187 -6.78 26.31 8.47
C ASP A 187 -6.17 26.17 9.87
N GLN A 188 -6.54 25.12 10.60
CA GLN A 188 -5.94 24.80 11.89
C GLN A 188 -4.46 24.46 11.75
N TYR A 189 -4.12 23.60 10.78
CA TYR A 189 -2.74 23.21 10.51
C TYR A 189 -1.88 24.44 10.19
N LYS A 190 -2.28 25.28 9.23
CA LYS A 190 -1.54 26.48 8.86
C LYS A 190 -1.35 27.43 10.04
N SER A 191 -2.41 27.66 10.82
CA SER A 191 -2.38 28.59 11.94
C SER A 191 -1.49 28.08 13.08
N ILE A 192 -1.68 26.84 13.50
CA ILE A 192 -0.93 26.21 14.59
C ILE A 192 0.55 26.09 14.21
N MET A 193 0.86 25.55 13.02
CA MET A 193 2.25 25.37 12.60
C MET A 193 2.99 26.71 12.49
N THR A 194 2.34 27.77 11.98
CA THR A 194 2.95 29.10 11.90
C THR A 194 3.20 29.70 13.29
N LEU A 195 2.24 29.55 14.20
CA LEU A 195 2.36 30.07 15.57
C LEU A 195 3.46 29.34 16.36
N GLU A 196 3.46 28.01 16.33
CA GLU A 196 4.42 27.17 17.05
C GLU A 196 5.85 27.33 16.50
N MET A 197 5.99 27.48 15.18
CA MET A 197 7.30 27.75 14.55
C MET A 197 7.90 29.08 15.04
N GLN A 198 7.06 30.12 15.14
CA GLN A 198 7.48 31.42 15.62
C GLN A 198 7.81 31.38 17.12
N GLN A 199 7.02 30.68 17.93
CA GLN A 199 7.19 30.63 19.39
C GLN A 199 8.40 29.77 19.82
N ARG A 200 8.57 28.58 19.24
CA ARG A 200 9.60 27.63 19.70
C ARG A 200 10.96 27.83 19.05
N TYR A 201 10.98 28.20 17.77
CA TYR A 201 12.21 28.26 16.99
C TYR A 201 12.53 29.65 16.45
N ASN A 202 11.65 30.65 16.67
CA ASN A 202 11.76 31.99 16.08
C ASN A 202 11.99 31.93 14.55
N LYS A 203 11.31 30.98 13.89
CA LYS A 203 11.34 30.75 12.45
C LYS A 203 9.95 30.96 11.88
N SER A 204 9.87 31.37 10.63
CA SER A 204 8.64 31.44 9.87
C SER A 204 8.85 30.88 8.48
N PHE A 205 7.76 30.45 7.85
CA PHE A 205 7.75 30.13 6.42
C PHE A 205 7.55 31.42 5.63
N ARG A 206 8.17 31.51 4.45
CA ARG A 206 8.03 32.63 3.52
C ARG A 206 6.60 32.79 3.05
N ASP A 207 5.96 31.68 2.71
CA ASP A 207 4.60 31.62 2.17
C ASP A 207 3.96 30.24 2.42
N SER A 208 2.70 30.09 2.02
CA SER A 208 1.99 28.82 2.11
C SER A 208 2.58 27.72 1.21
N ALA A 209 3.34 28.09 0.17
CA ALA A 209 3.98 27.12 -0.72
C ALA A 209 5.19 26.46 -0.04
N GLU A 210 5.99 27.22 0.71
CA GLU A 210 7.10 26.67 1.50
C GLU A 210 6.58 25.72 2.60
N LEU A 211 5.52 26.10 3.31
CA LEU A 211 4.87 25.21 4.29
C LEU A 211 4.38 23.93 3.61
N HIS A 212 3.74 24.04 2.45
CA HIS A 212 3.26 22.87 1.71
C HIS A 212 4.41 21.95 1.26
N GLN A 213 5.54 22.49 0.79
CA GLN A 213 6.73 21.71 0.46
C GLN A 213 7.30 20.98 1.70
N ALA A 214 7.33 21.66 2.85
CA ALA A 214 7.73 21.04 4.12
C ALA A 214 6.75 19.92 4.51
N THR A 215 5.44 20.13 4.39
CA THR A 215 4.42 19.09 4.61
C THR A 215 4.61 17.89 3.70
N LEU A 216 4.84 18.10 2.39
CA LEU A 216 5.08 17.01 1.44
C LEU A 216 6.33 16.21 1.81
N PHE A 217 7.40 16.89 2.23
CA PHE A 217 8.60 16.23 2.73
C PHE A 217 8.30 15.37 3.97
N LEU A 218 7.54 15.90 4.94
CA LEU A 218 7.13 15.13 6.11
C LEU A 218 6.20 13.95 5.75
N HIS A 219 5.36 14.11 4.74
CA HIS A 219 4.51 13.05 4.20
C HIS A 219 5.32 11.91 3.58
N GLU A 220 6.31 12.24 2.73
CA GLU A 220 7.19 11.24 2.11
C GLU A 220 8.02 10.46 3.13
N ASN A 221 8.38 11.10 4.25
CA ASN A 221 9.11 10.48 5.36
C ASN A 221 8.21 9.75 6.38
N GLY A 222 6.89 9.82 6.21
CA GLY A 222 5.93 9.16 7.11
C GLY A 222 5.83 9.78 8.51
N VAL A 223 6.20 11.05 8.67
CA VAL A 223 6.00 11.79 9.93
C VAL A 223 4.53 12.19 10.11
N LEU A 224 3.90 12.63 9.02
CA LEU A 224 2.48 12.97 8.95
C LEU A 224 1.90 12.45 7.64
N LEU A 225 0.58 12.40 7.49
CA LEU A 225 -0.06 12.06 6.23
C LEU A 225 -0.96 13.21 5.76
N HIS A 226 -0.81 13.58 4.49
CA HIS A 226 -1.66 14.55 3.80
C HIS A 226 -1.91 14.04 2.38
N TYR A 227 -3.15 14.12 1.92
CA TYR A 227 -3.56 13.57 0.64
C TYR A 227 -4.13 14.66 -0.26
N ASP A 228 -3.60 14.80 -1.47
CA ASP A 228 -4.15 15.68 -2.50
C ASP A 228 -5.36 15.02 -3.18
N ASP A 229 -6.42 14.82 -2.39
CA ASP A 229 -7.68 14.21 -2.79
C ASP A 229 -8.82 15.21 -2.56
N ALA A 230 -9.79 15.28 -3.47
CA ALA A 230 -10.93 16.19 -3.32
C ALA A 230 -11.64 16.05 -1.97
N THR A 231 -11.63 14.85 -1.39
CA THR A 231 -12.30 14.52 -0.13
C THR A 231 -11.43 14.65 1.12
N LEU A 232 -10.10 14.63 0.99
CA LEU A 232 -9.16 14.62 2.12
C LEU A 232 -8.13 15.77 2.10
N LYS A 233 -8.08 16.60 1.06
CA LYS A 233 -7.11 17.71 0.92
C LYS A 233 -7.11 18.71 2.09
N ASP A 234 -8.22 18.78 2.81
CA ASP A 234 -8.38 19.65 3.96
C ASP A 234 -7.91 19.01 5.28
N LEU A 235 -7.53 17.73 5.29
CA LEU A 235 -7.19 16.99 6.50
C LEU A 235 -5.70 16.64 6.54
N TYR A 236 -5.08 16.96 7.68
CA TYR A 236 -3.69 16.68 7.99
C TYR A 236 -3.64 15.71 9.17
N PHE A 237 -3.22 14.48 8.91
CA PHE A 237 -3.08 13.43 9.91
C PHE A 237 -1.70 13.53 10.54
N LEU A 238 -1.62 14.04 11.76
CA LEU A 238 -0.35 14.28 12.46
C LEU A 238 0.25 13.02 13.07
N ASP A 239 -0.58 12.01 13.30
CA ASP A 239 -0.17 10.71 13.82
C ASP A 239 -0.60 9.61 12.84
N PRO A 240 0.33 9.11 12.01
CA PRO A 240 0.05 8.02 11.08
C PRO A 240 -0.28 6.70 11.79
N GLN A 241 0.29 6.44 12.97
CA GLN A 241 -0.01 5.23 13.75
C GLN A 241 -1.46 5.24 14.23
N TRP A 242 -1.93 6.37 14.74
CA TRP A 242 -3.33 6.53 15.12
C TRP A 242 -4.26 6.25 13.93
N LEU A 243 -3.88 6.67 12.72
CA LEU A 243 -4.65 6.36 11.51
C LEU A 243 -4.70 4.86 11.23
N CYS A 244 -3.59 4.13 11.41
CA CYS A 244 -3.56 2.67 11.32
C CYS A 244 -4.55 2.05 12.27
N ASP A 245 -4.44 2.43 13.53
CA ASP A 245 -5.25 1.87 14.60
C ASP A 245 -6.71 2.13 14.28
N MET A 246 -7.06 3.36 13.90
CA MET A 246 -8.39 3.78 13.49
C MET A 246 -8.95 2.91 12.34
N LEU A 247 -8.18 2.69 11.27
CA LEU A 247 -8.62 1.85 10.14
C LEU A 247 -8.72 0.38 10.53
N ALA A 248 -7.78 -0.13 11.32
CA ALA A 248 -7.76 -1.50 11.78
C ALA A 248 -9.02 -1.82 12.60
N HIS A 249 -9.53 -0.89 13.44
CA HIS A 249 -10.77 -1.09 14.18
C HIS A 249 -11.97 -1.48 13.29
N VAL A 250 -12.04 -0.99 12.05
CA VAL A 250 -13.11 -1.36 11.11
C VAL A 250 -12.98 -2.79 10.60
N VAL A 251 -11.74 -3.25 10.43
CA VAL A 251 -11.39 -4.56 9.86
C VAL A 251 -11.15 -5.63 10.92
N THR A 252 -11.09 -5.24 12.20
CA THR A 252 -10.81 -6.18 13.31
C THR A 252 -11.86 -7.28 13.42
N ILE A 253 -11.41 -8.42 13.96
CA ILE A 253 -12.07 -9.74 13.98
C ILE A 253 -13.56 -9.67 14.34
N ARG A 254 -14.34 -10.59 13.75
CA ARG A 254 -15.81 -10.70 13.83
C ARG A 254 -16.38 -10.67 15.26
N GLU A 255 -15.59 -11.06 16.27
CA GLU A 255 -15.95 -11.01 17.71
C GLU A 255 -15.87 -9.60 18.31
N ILE A 256 -15.00 -8.73 17.77
CA ILE A 256 -14.78 -7.35 18.22
C ILE A 256 -15.68 -6.38 17.45
N ASN A 257 -15.94 -6.64 16.16
CA ASN A 257 -16.90 -5.88 15.34
C ASN A 257 -18.16 -6.70 14.99
N PRO A 258 -19.17 -6.77 15.88
CA PRO A 258 -20.41 -7.50 15.61
C PRO A 258 -21.28 -6.86 14.53
N PHE A 259 -20.95 -5.65 14.06
CA PHE A 259 -21.75 -4.87 13.10
C PHE A 259 -21.43 -5.19 11.63
N ALA A 260 -20.36 -5.96 11.37
CA ALA A 260 -19.91 -6.32 10.02
C ALA A 260 -19.75 -7.83 9.79
N ARG A 261 -20.54 -8.66 10.48
CA ARG A 261 -20.41 -10.14 10.47
C ARG A 261 -20.38 -10.79 9.09
N THR A 262 -21.03 -10.17 8.11
CA THR A 262 -21.15 -10.66 6.73
C THR A 262 -20.38 -9.82 5.71
N GLY A 263 -19.50 -8.93 6.17
CA GLY A 263 -18.79 -7.97 5.33
C GLY A 263 -19.66 -6.81 4.83
N VAL A 264 -20.88 -6.64 5.37
CA VAL A 264 -21.72 -5.46 5.12
C VAL A 264 -21.97 -4.75 6.45
N MET A 265 -21.64 -3.46 6.50
CA MET A 265 -21.79 -2.61 7.68
C MET A 265 -22.70 -1.42 7.35
N LYS A 266 -23.61 -1.03 8.26
CA LYS A 266 -24.39 0.19 8.06
C LYS A 266 -23.56 1.41 8.43
N LEU A 267 -23.72 2.49 7.66
CA LEU A 267 -23.08 3.77 7.95
C LEU A 267 -23.50 4.35 9.30
N ASP A 268 -24.70 4.03 9.78
CA ASP A 268 -25.16 4.47 11.10
C ASP A 268 -24.44 3.73 12.24
N ASP A 269 -23.90 2.54 11.98
CA ASP A 269 -23.14 1.75 12.96
C ASP A 269 -21.68 2.21 13.03
N LEU A 270 -21.21 2.97 12.03
CA LEU A 270 -19.88 3.58 11.99
C LEU A 270 -19.61 4.44 13.24
N LYS A 271 -20.62 5.19 13.70
CA LYS A 271 -20.52 5.99 14.94
C LYS A 271 -20.24 5.15 16.19
N HIS A 272 -20.58 3.86 16.17
CA HIS A 272 -20.36 2.96 17.29
C HIS A 272 -18.93 2.40 17.30
N VAL A 273 -18.34 2.21 16.12
CA VAL A 273 -16.93 1.83 15.94
C VAL A 273 -16.02 3.01 16.26
N PHE A 274 -16.44 4.24 15.94
CA PHE A 274 -15.67 5.47 16.13
C PHE A 274 -16.14 6.35 17.30
N LYS A 275 -16.71 5.76 18.36
CA LYS A 275 -17.21 6.49 19.55
C LYS A 275 -16.16 7.38 20.23
N ALA A 276 -14.87 7.12 20.01
CA ALA A 276 -13.76 7.87 20.58
C ALA A 276 -13.23 9.01 19.69
N SER A 277 -13.65 9.08 18.42
CA SER A 277 -13.14 10.07 17.47
C SER A 277 -13.83 11.42 17.65
N ASN A 278 -13.11 12.42 18.15
CA ASN A 278 -13.65 13.71 18.56
C ASN A 278 -13.12 14.88 17.70
N ILE A 279 -13.18 14.75 16.36
CA ILE A 279 -12.84 15.83 15.40
C ILE A 279 -13.99 16.83 15.29
N GLY A 280 -14.21 17.61 16.35
CA GLY A 280 -15.00 18.85 16.31
C GLY A 280 -16.36 18.74 15.57
N PRO A 281 -16.80 19.82 14.87
CA PRO A 281 -18.09 19.87 14.17
C PRO A 281 -18.07 19.33 12.72
N ILE A 282 -16.99 18.68 12.29
CA ILE A 282 -16.92 18.08 10.95
C ILE A 282 -17.82 16.83 10.95
N ASP A 283 -18.47 16.55 9.81
CA ASP A 283 -19.20 15.30 9.63
C ASP A 283 -18.22 14.11 9.77
N THR A 284 -18.08 13.60 11.00
CA THR A 284 -17.17 12.51 11.36
C THR A 284 -17.42 11.30 10.47
N ARG A 285 -18.68 11.07 10.10
CA ARG A 285 -19.08 10.02 9.18
C ARG A 285 -18.53 10.27 7.78
N GLY A 286 -18.64 11.50 7.27
CA GLY A 286 -18.18 11.87 5.94
C GLY A 286 -16.69 11.61 5.73
N TYR A 287 -15.83 12.14 6.62
CA TYR A 287 -14.39 11.96 6.42
C TYR A 287 -13.93 10.52 6.66
N VAL A 288 -14.47 9.82 7.67
CA VAL A 288 -14.12 8.41 7.92
C VAL A 288 -14.50 7.54 6.73
N VAL A 289 -15.68 7.76 6.12
CA VAL A 289 -16.09 7.05 4.90
C VAL A 289 -15.15 7.36 3.74
N ASN A 290 -14.81 8.63 3.53
CA ASN A 290 -13.87 9.02 2.48
C ASN A 290 -12.51 8.38 2.68
N LEU A 291 -12.07 8.27 3.92
CA LEU A 291 -10.83 7.62 4.29
C LEU A 291 -10.88 6.11 4.03
N LEU A 292 -11.94 5.43 4.48
CA LEU A 292 -12.14 4.00 4.25
C LEU A 292 -12.22 3.67 2.75
N ASN A 293 -12.90 4.51 1.96
CA ASN A 293 -12.98 4.39 0.51
C ASN A 293 -11.60 4.59 -0.13
N LYS A 294 -10.89 5.66 0.25
CA LYS A 294 -9.57 5.99 -0.31
C LYS A 294 -8.57 4.88 -0.04
N PHE A 295 -8.64 4.30 1.15
CA PHE A 295 -7.81 3.17 1.54
C PHE A 295 -8.47 1.84 1.20
N GLU A 296 -9.54 1.74 0.40
CA GLU A 296 -10.11 0.46 -0.02
C GLU A 296 -10.40 -0.55 1.13
N VAL A 297 -10.47 -0.06 2.36
CA VAL A 297 -10.72 -0.86 3.56
C VAL A 297 -12.19 -1.20 3.64
N ALA A 298 -13.03 -0.21 3.34
CA ALA A 298 -14.46 -0.38 3.18
C ALA A 298 -14.94 0.52 2.04
N LEU A 299 -15.81 -0.01 1.19
CA LEU A 299 -16.32 0.67 0.01
C LEU A 299 -17.79 1.04 0.21
N THR A 300 -18.19 2.25 -0.14
CA THR A 300 -19.61 2.63 -0.19
C THR A 300 -20.34 1.81 -1.23
N TRP A 301 -21.21 0.90 -0.77
CA TRP A 301 -22.06 0.07 -1.62
C TRP A 301 -23.31 0.82 -2.05
N ASP A 302 -23.94 1.52 -1.11
CA ASP A 302 -25.06 2.43 -1.32
C ASP A 302 -24.99 3.61 -0.34
N SER A 303 -26.03 4.45 -0.32
CA SER A 303 -26.09 5.64 0.55
C SER A 303 -26.20 5.32 2.05
N ARG A 304 -26.34 4.04 2.44
CA ARG A 304 -26.58 3.59 3.81
C ARG A 304 -25.62 2.50 4.29
N THR A 305 -24.87 1.87 3.40
CA THR A 305 -24.06 0.68 3.69
C THR A 305 -22.66 0.75 3.09
N LEU A 306 -21.72 0.19 3.84
CA LEU A 306 -20.33 -0.06 3.46
C LEU A 306 -20.13 -1.56 3.26
N LEU A 307 -19.33 -1.91 2.26
CA LEU A 307 -18.84 -3.26 1.99
C LEU A 307 -17.40 -3.35 2.50
N ILE A 308 -17.09 -4.35 3.32
CA ILE A 308 -15.74 -4.64 3.82
C ILE A 308 -15.28 -5.93 3.15
N PRO A 309 -14.44 -5.85 2.08
CA PRO A 309 -14.11 -7.00 1.25
C PRO A 309 -13.48 -8.16 2.02
N SER A 310 -12.60 -7.86 2.98
CA SER A 310 -11.89 -8.86 3.80
C SER A 310 -12.81 -9.66 4.74
N LEU A 311 -14.02 -9.17 5.01
CA LEU A 311 -14.99 -9.83 5.87
C LEU A 311 -16.08 -10.59 5.10
N LEU A 312 -16.05 -10.54 3.76
CA LEU A 312 -16.99 -11.28 2.92
C LEU A 312 -16.78 -12.80 3.07
N PRO A 313 -17.86 -13.60 2.94
CA PRO A 313 -17.75 -15.06 2.96
C PRO A 313 -16.83 -15.57 1.85
N SER A 314 -15.99 -16.55 2.17
CA SER A 314 -15.17 -17.25 1.18
C SER A 314 -16.02 -18.19 0.31
N GLU A 315 -15.49 -18.62 -0.84
CA GLU A 315 -16.16 -19.62 -1.68
C GLU A 315 -16.38 -20.94 -0.94
N GLU A 316 -15.44 -21.32 -0.07
CA GLU A 316 -15.54 -22.51 0.80
C GLU A 316 -16.70 -22.35 1.80
N ASP A 317 -16.84 -21.18 2.43
CA ASP A 317 -17.98 -20.88 3.32
C ASP A 317 -19.31 -21.01 2.58
N MET A 318 -19.36 -20.57 1.32
CA MET A 318 -20.56 -20.67 0.48
C MET A 318 -20.89 -22.12 0.12
N ILE A 319 -19.88 -22.94 -0.17
CA ILE A 319 -20.05 -24.36 -0.49
C ILE A 319 -20.51 -25.14 0.76
N ILE A 320 -19.89 -24.89 1.91
CA ILE A 320 -20.27 -25.50 3.18
C ILE A 320 -21.72 -25.12 3.54
N ALA A 321 -22.09 -23.84 3.36
CA ALA A 321 -23.45 -23.38 3.59
C ALA A 321 -24.49 -24.02 2.64
N GLN A 322 -24.09 -24.39 1.41
CA GLN A 322 -24.95 -25.09 0.45
C GLN A 322 -25.06 -26.59 0.76
N MET A 323 -23.98 -27.24 1.19
CA MET A 323 -23.97 -28.68 1.51
C MET A 323 -24.67 -28.99 2.84
N TYR A 324 -24.61 -28.09 3.82
CA TYR A 324 -25.20 -28.29 5.13
C TYR A 324 -26.11 -27.11 5.54
N PRO A 325 -27.30 -26.98 4.93
CA PRO A 325 -28.21 -25.84 5.13
C PRO A 325 -28.75 -25.68 6.56
N GLY A 326 -28.52 -26.65 7.46
CA GLY A 326 -28.84 -26.59 8.90
C GLY A 326 -27.64 -26.42 9.84
N GLN A 327 -26.40 -26.47 9.33
CA GLN A 327 -25.17 -26.20 10.09
C GLN A 327 -24.43 -24.96 9.58
N ALA A 328 -24.91 -24.32 8.51
CA ALA A 328 -24.41 -23.04 8.05
C ALA A 328 -24.52 -22.03 9.20
N VAL A 329 -23.35 -21.65 9.76
CA VAL A 329 -23.26 -20.72 10.88
C VAL A 329 -23.81 -19.33 10.51
N GLN A 330 -23.98 -19.03 9.21
CA GLN A 330 -24.23 -17.67 8.75
C GLN A 330 -25.25 -17.53 7.61
N PRO A 331 -26.08 -16.46 7.62
CA PRO A 331 -26.99 -16.16 6.52
C PRO A 331 -26.20 -15.69 5.29
N LEU A 332 -26.45 -16.34 4.15
CA LEU A 332 -25.84 -16.01 2.86
C LEU A 332 -26.23 -14.59 2.41
N VAL A 333 -25.29 -13.63 2.44
CA VAL A 333 -25.56 -12.29 1.92
C VAL A 333 -25.43 -12.28 0.41
N LYS A 334 -26.55 -12.06 -0.28
CA LYS A 334 -26.57 -11.86 -1.73
C LYS A 334 -26.20 -10.42 -2.07
N VAL A 335 -24.92 -10.19 -2.32
CA VAL A 335 -24.39 -8.92 -2.83
C VAL A 335 -24.71 -8.82 -4.33
N LYS A 336 -25.69 -7.99 -4.71
CA LYS A 336 -26.06 -7.78 -6.13
C LYS A 336 -25.28 -6.61 -6.71
N VAL A 337 -24.14 -6.85 -7.34
CA VAL A 337 -23.37 -5.78 -8.00
C VAL A 337 -24.20 -5.25 -9.17
N PRO A 338 -24.69 -4.00 -9.14
CA PRO A 338 -25.37 -3.43 -10.29
C PRO A 338 -24.33 -3.29 -11.40
N LEU A 339 -24.46 -4.11 -12.45
CA LEU A 339 -23.66 -3.99 -13.66
C LEU A 339 -24.00 -2.67 -14.37
N ARG A 340 -23.49 -1.54 -13.87
CA ARG A 340 -23.43 -0.28 -14.60
C ARG A 340 -22.18 -0.29 -15.50
N SER A 341 -22.17 -1.21 -16.46
CA SER A 341 -21.53 -1.10 -17.77
C SER A 341 -21.52 -2.47 -18.45
N ARG A 342 -22.22 -2.58 -19.58
CA ARG A 342 -22.10 -3.71 -20.54
C ARG A 342 -20.77 -3.66 -21.32
N GLY A 343 -19.70 -3.10 -20.76
CA GLY A 343 -18.47 -2.76 -21.50
C GLY A 343 -17.23 -3.57 -21.15
N TRP A 344 -17.13 -4.13 -19.94
CA TRP A 344 -15.84 -4.69 -19.46
C TRP A 344 -15.81 -6.20 -19.28
N ALA A 345 -16.92 -6.89 -19.50
CA ALA A 345 -16.97 -8.35 -19.43
C ALA A 345 -16.96 -8.94 -20.85
N VAL A 346 -16.03 -9.88 -21.06
CA VAL A 346 -15.84 -10.77 -22.22
C VAL A 346 -14.81 -10.31 -23.27
N ARG A 347 -13.52 -10.45 -22.94
CA ARG A 347 -12.54 -11.03 -23.87
C ARG A 347 -11.82 -12.21 -23.22
N SER A 348 -12.58 -13.27 -23.00
CA SER A 348 -12.04 -14.62 -22.93
C SER A 348 -13.08 -15.53 -23.59
N LYS A 349 -12.88 -15.80 -24.89
CA LYS A 349 -13.37 -16.99 -25.58
C LYS A 349 -12.74 -17.07 -26.97
N LYS A 350 -11.87 -18.08 -27.10
CA LYS A 350 -11.45 -18.82 -28.30
C LYS A 350 -11.85 -18.22 -29.65
N LEU A 351 -10.84 -17.77 -30.41
CA LEU A 351 -10.96 -17.64 -31.86
C LEU A 351 -11.08 -19.06 -32.46
N THR A 352 -12.28 -19.43 -32.86
CA THR A 352 -12.52 -20.46 -33.87
C THR A 352 -13.24 -19.79 -35.03
N VAL A 353 -12.52 -19.55 -36.12
CA VAL A 353 -13.07 -19.05 -37.38
C VAL A 353 -13.77 -20.19 -38.09
N SER A 354 -14.98 -19.95 -38.61
CA SER A 354 -15.57 -20.76 -39.67
C SER A 354 -16.23 -19.85 -40.71
N PRO A 355 -16.05 -20.13 -42.03
CA PRO A 355 -16.37 -19.21 -43.11
C PRO A 355 -17.77 -19.46 -43.69
N LYS A 356 -18.44 -18.39 -44.10
CA LYS A 356 -19.46 -18.27 -45.17
C LYS A 356 -20.02 -16.83 -45.08
N SER A 357 -19.58 -15.93 -45.97
CA SER A 357 -20.36 -15.41 -47.12
C SER A 357 -21.69 -14.76 -46.69
N VAL A 358 -22.02 -13.51 -46.99
CA VAL A 358 -22.23 -12.95 -48.34
C VAL A 358 -22.23 -11.40 -48.29
N LEU A 359 -21.77 -10.84 -49.41
CA LEU A 359 -21.78 -9.45 -49.92
C LEU A 359 -23.08 -8.65 -49.70
N TYR A 360 -22.97 -7.32 -49.54
CA TYR A 360 -23.37 -6.36 -50.59
C TYR A 360 -22.81 -4.95 -50.28
N ASN A 361 -22.33 -4.33 -51.35
CA ASN A 361 -21.80 -2.98 -51.48
C ASN A 361 -22.91 -2.05 -51.99
N THR A 362 -22.99 -0.80 -51.51
CA THR A 362 -23.46 0.34 -52.33
C THR A 362 -22.93 1.66 -51.77
N ASP A 363 -22.16 2.32 -52.63
CA ASP A 363 -21.52 3.63 -52.53
C ASP A 363 -22.48 4.83 -52.46
N GLY A 364 -21.95 5.99 -52.04
CA GLY A 364 -22.67 7.26 -52.04
C GLY A 364 -21.83 8.52 -51.75
N SER A 365 -20.76 8.75 -52.53
CA SER A 365 -20.20 10.06 -52.96
C SER A 365 -19.86 11.17 -51.93
N LYS A 366 -18.56 11.53 -51.82
CA LYS A 366 -17.95 12.84 -52.22
C LYS A 366 -16.53 13.02 -51.64
N GLY A 367 -15.56 13.28 -52.53
CA GLY A 367 -14.29 14.06 -52.43
C GLY A 367 -13.38 13.84 -51.20
N PHE A 368 -12.06 13.63 -51.32
CA PHE A 368 -11.10 14.40 -52.12
C PHE A 368 -9.77 13.61 -52.27
N GLN A 369 -9.06 13.94 -53.33
CA GLN A 369 -7.83 13.34 -53.87
C GLN A 369 -6.57 13.84 -53.14
N LEU A 370 -5.51 13.03 -53.04
CA LEU A 370 -4.17 13.47 -53.49
C LEU A 370 -3.15 12.32 -53.67
N THR A 371 -2.61 12.27 -54.89
CA THR A 371 -1.25 11.85 -55.31
C THR A 371 -0.77 10.40 -55.13
N MET A 372 -0.77 9.68 -56.24
CA MET A 372 0.17 8.59 -56.53
C MET A 372 1.49 9.15 -57.10
N ALA A 373 2.60 8.48 -56.78
CA ALA A 373 3.74 8.35 -57.67
C ALA A 373 4.31 6.92 -57.59
N ALA A 374 4.11 6.20 -58.69
CA ALA A 374 4.95 5.16 -59.32
C ALA A 374 5.46 3.92 -58.54
N ASN A 375 4.81 2.79 -58.84
CA ASN A 375 5.36 1.57 -59.48
C ASN A 375 6.59 0.85 -58.89
N LEU A 376 6.39 -0.40 -58.45
CA LEU A 376 6.79 -1.67 -59.13
C LEU A 376 6.53 -2.86 -58.18
N SER A 377 5.62 -3.79 -58.53
CA SER A 377 5.91 -5.20 -58.88
C SER A 377 6.90 -5.88 -57.92
N SER A 378 6.59 -6.93 -57.16
CA SER A 378 6.12 -8.24 -57.65
C SER A 378 5.68 -9.16 -56.51
N LYS A 379 4.73 -10.04 -56.84
CA LYS A 379 4.30 -11.28 -56.16
C LYS A 379 5.44 -12.08 -55.51
N ILE A 380 5.18 -12.65 -54.32
CA ILE A 380 5.47 -14.06 -53.98
C ILE A 380 4.38 -14.55 -53.00
N GLU A 381 3.49 -15.42 -53.48
CA GLU A 381 2.83 -16.46 -52.68
C GLU A 381 3.83 -17.61 -52.48
N VAL A 382 3.92 -18.18 -51.28
CA VAL A 382 3.99 -19.65 -51.10
C VAL A 382 3.31 -20.02 -49.78
N SER A 383 2.40 -20.98 -49.91
CA SER A 383 1.64 -21.66 -48.87
C SER A 383 2.51 -22.67 -48.12
N LEU A 384 2.43 -22.66 -46.78
CA LEU A 384 2.04 -23.78 -45.92
C LEU A 384 1.89 -23.30 -44.47
#